data_AF-A0A830BG78-F1
#
_entry.id   AF-A0A830BG78-F1
#
_cell.length_a   1.000
_cell.length_b   1.000
_cell.length_c   1.000
_cell.angle_alpha   90.00
_cell.angle_beta   90.00
_cell.angle_gamma   90.00
#
_symmetry.space_group_name_H-M   'P 1'
#
loop_
_entity.id
_entity.type
_entity.pdbx_description
1 polymer ?
#
loop_
_entity_poly.entity_id
_entity_poly.type
_entity_poly.pdbx_seq_one_letter_code
_entity_poly.pdbx_strand_id
1 'polypeptide(L)' 'ADDCATVTALVSAYSSFVTYGSSDPIPESSCCVAMVSLNNLADSGDNRRAVCRCVMDLIAAYSSNATAIATVPGFCGVAL' A
#
# COMPACT_ATOMS: atom_id res chain seq x y z
N ALA A 1 3.33 -16.85 -5.00
CA ALA A 1 4.20 -15.68 -5.25
C ALA A 1 3.31 -14.49 -5.62
N ASP A 2 2.23 -14.29 -4.86
CA ASP A 2 1.03 -13.58 -5.33
C ASP A 2 0.75 -12.32 -4.49
N ASP A 3 1.47 -12.10 -3.39
CA ASP A 3 1.30 -10.96 -2.50
C ASP A 3 1.78 -9.64 -3.12
N CYS A 4 2.85 -9.67 -3.91
CA CYS A 4 3.38 -8.45 -4.55
C CYS A 4 2.54 -8.01 -5.76
N ALA A 5 1.71 -8.89 -6.34
CA ALA A 5 0.81 -8.48 -7.43
C ALA A 5 -0.27 -7.52 -6.92
N THR A 6 -0.80 -7.78 -5.73
CA THR A 6 -1.72 -6.87 -5.02
C THR A 6 -1.01 -5.57 -4.62
N VAL A 7 0.26 -5.64 -4.21
CA VAL A 7 1.10 -4.44 -3.97
C VAL A 7 1.38 -3.66 -5.27
N THR A 8 1.48 -4.34 -6.42
CA THR A 8 1.65 -3.68 -7.72
C THR A 8 0.35 -3.00 -8.16
N ALA A 9 -0.80 -3.63 -7.92
CA ALA A 9 -2.10 -3.01 -8.11
C ALA A 9 -2.29 -1.79 -7.18
N LEU A 10 -1.80 -1.90 -5.95
CA LEU A 10 -1.73 -0.79 -5.00
C LEU A 10 -0.94 0.38 -5.61
N VAL A 11 0.28 0.15 -6.12
CA VAL A 11 1.09 1.17 -6.82
C VAL A 11 0.35 1.80 -7.98
N SER A 12 -0.34 1.00 -8.79
CA SER A 12 -1.06 1.54 -9.93
C SER A 12 -2.15 2.51 -9.49
N ALA A 13 -2.89 2.17 -8.42
CA ALA A 13 -3.89 3.05 -7.80
C ALA A 13 -3.27 4.25 -7.07
N TYR A 14 -2.07 4.06 -6.51
CA TYR A 14 -1.33 5.06 -5.74
C TYR A 14 -0.42 5.94 -6.58
N SER A 15 -0.17 5.62 -7.84
CA SER A 15 0.79 6.32 -8.70
C SER A 15 0.51 7.83 -8.72
N SER A 16 -0.75 8.25 -8.78
CA SER A 16 -1.14 9.66 -8.69
C SER A 16 -0.85 10.28 -7.31
N PHE A 17 -1.15 9.59 -6.21
CA PHE A 17 -0.91 10.09 -4.85
C PHE A 17 0.58 10.14 -4.50
N VAL A 18 1.31 9.08 -4.88
CA VAL A 18 2.75 8.96 -4.71
C VAL A 18 3.46 9.97 -5.61
N THR A 19 3.06 10.13 -6.87
CA THR A 19 3.74 11.05 -7.81
C THR A 19 3.42 12.52 -7.56
N TYR A 20 2.20 12.87 -7.17
CA TYR A 20 1.78 14.27 -7.02
C TYR A 20 1.66 14.74 -5.56
N GLY A 21 1.79 13.84 -4.57
CA GLY A 21 1.66 14.16 -3.15
C GLY A 21 0.32 14.83 -2.78
N SER A 22 -0.67 14.78 -3.67
CA SER A 22 -1.85 15.63 -3.63
C SER A 22 -3.11 14.80 -3.70
N SER A 23 -4.02 15.14 -2.78
CA SER A 23 -5.35 14.58 -2.51
C SER A 23 -5.29 13.38 -1.59
N ASP A 24 -5.48 13.62 -0.28
CA ASP A 24 -5.69 12.58 0.73
C ASP A 24 -6.58 11.44 0.17
N PRO A 25 -6.17 10.17 0.31
CA PRO A 25 -6.94 9.07 -0.19
C PRO A 25 -8.26 9.02 0.60
N ILE A 26 -9.35 9.36 -0.07
CA ILE A 26 -10.70 9.23 0.48
C ILE A 26 -10.89 7.73 0.81
N PRO A 27 -11.48 7.38 1.96
CA PRO A 27 -11.66 5.97 2.35
C PRO A 27 -12.45 5.12 1.33
N GLU A 28 -13.24 5.75 0.46
CA GLU A 28 -13.94 5.07 -0.66
C GLU A 28 -13.13 4.98 -1.96
N SER A 29 -11.88 5.43 -1.95
CA SER A 29 -11.01 5.32 -3.12
C SER A 29 -10.63 3.86 -3.39
N SER A 30 -10.37 3.56 -4.66
CA SER A 30 -9.84 2.26 -5.09
C SER A 30 -8.53 1.88 -4.38
N CYS A 31 -7.84 2.85 -3.78
CA CYS A 31 -6.59 2.60 -3.07
C CYS A 31 -6.83 2.10 -1.64
N CYS A 32 -7.85 2.56 -0.92
CA CYS A 32 -8.22 1.98 0.38
C CYS A 32 -8.86 0.61 0.25
N VAL A 33 -9.62 0.35 -0.82
CA VAL A 33 -10.11 -1.01 -1.14
C VAL A 33 -8.93 -1.97 -1.34
N ALA A 34 -7.90 -1.55 -2.09
CA ALA A 34 -6.70 -2.34 -2.28
C ALA A 34 -5.92 -2.56 -0.97
N MET A 35 -5.84 -1.55 -0.09
CA MET A 35 -5.22 -1.69 1.24
C MET A 35 -5.96 -2.68 2.14
N VAL A 36 -7.30 -2.65 2.12
CA VAL A 36 -8.12 -3.62 2.86
C VAL A 36 -7.91 -5.03 2.31
N SER A 37 -7.84 -5.20 1.00
CA SER A 37 -7.48 -6.49 0.38
C SER A 37 -6.07 -6.95 0.80
N LEU A 38 -5.11 -6.03 0.87
CA LEU A 38 -3.75 -6.32 1.36
C LEU A 38 -3.75 -6.82 2.81
N ASN A 39 -4.53 -6.16 3.66
CA ASN A 39 -4.69 -6.52 5.06
C ASN A 39 -5.33 -7.91 5.23
N ASN A 40 -6.32 -8.23 4.39
CA ASN A 40 -6.95 -9.55 4.36
C ASN A 40 -5.99 -10.64 3.85
N LEU A 41 -5.05 -10.32 2.96
CA LEU A 41 -3.97 -11.25 2.59
C LEU A 41 -2.98 -11.45 3.74
N ALA A 42 -2.70 -10.40 4.49
CA ALA A 42 -1.83 -10.36 5.65
C ALA A 42 -2.45 -11.00 6.92
N ASP A 43 -3.29 -12.03 6.74
CA ASP A 43 -4.01 -12.74 7.81
C ASP A 43 -3.08 -13.63 8.67
N SER A 44 -1.96 -14.09 8.12
CA SER A 44 -0.96 -14.89 8.83
C SER A 44 0.35 -14.13 9.04
N GLY A 45 1.12 -14.52 10.06
CA GLY A 45 2.45 -13.93 10.32
C GLY A 45 3.42 -14.10 9.15
N ASP A 46 3.32 -15.20 8.40
CA ASP A 46 4.12 -15.45 7.20
C ASP A 46 3.71 -14.54 6.05
N ASN A 47 2.40 -14.35 5.83
CA ASN A 47 1.89 -13.43 4.82
C ASN A 47 2.19 -11.97 5.17
N ARG A 48 2.08 -11.57 6.44
CA ARG A 48 2.49 -10.23 6.91
C ARG A 48 3.93 -9.93 6.54
N ARG A 49 4.85 -10.88 6.77
CA ARG A 49 6.26 -10.70 6.39
C ARG A 49 6.45 -10.59 4.89
N ALA A 50 5.68 -11.35 4.10
CA ALA A 50 5.72 -11.28 2.64
C ALA A 50 5.21 -9.91 2.12
N VAL A 51 4.03 -9.49 2.58
CA VAL A 51 3.41 -8.19 2.26
C VAL A 51 4.31 -7.04 2.70
N CYS A 52 4.87 -7.09 3.91
CA CYS A 52 5.78 -6.07 4.42
C CYS A 52 7.03 -5.93 3.55
N ARG A 53 7.62 -7.05 3.09
CA ARG A 53 8.74 -7.02 2.12
C ARG A 53 8.35 -6.36 0.80
N CYS A 54 7.20 -6.74 0.22
CA CYS A 54 6.69 -6.11 -0.99
C CYS A 54 6.48 -4.59 -0.81
N VAL A 55 5.97 -4.15 0.34
CA VAL A 55 5.80 -2.72 0.67
C VAL A 55 7.13 -2.01 0.88
N MET A 56 8.12 -2.65 1.51
CA MET A 56 9.46 -2.09 1.65
C MET A 56 10.16 -1.91 0.30
N ASP A 57 10.06 -2.89 -0.59
CA ASP A 57 10.58 -2.80 -1.97
C ASP A 57 9.90 -1.64 -2.71
N LEU A 58 8.60 -1.42 -2.45
CA LEU A 58 7.85 -0.29 -2.96
C LEU A 58 8.41 1.06 -2.50
N ILE A 59 8.62 1.18 -1.19
CA ILE A 59 9.16 2.38 -0.57
C ILE A 59 10.56 2.66 -1.12
N ALA A 60 11.37 1.61 -1.33
CA ALA A 60 12.69 1.74 -1.93
C ALA A 60 12.60 2.25 -3.38
N ALA A 61 11.66 1.73 -4.19
CA ALA A 61 11.43 2.16 -5.57
C ALA A 61 10.91 3.61 -5.66
N TYR A 62 10.07 4.04 -4.70
CA TYR A 62 9.46 5.36 -4.63
C TYR A 62 10.02 6.20 -3.47
N SER A 63 11.33 6.11 -3.22
CA SER A 63 12.00 6.70 -2.05
C SER A 63 11.70 8.19 -1.83
N SER A 64 11.53 8.98 -2.90
CA SER A 64 11.16 10.41 -2.82
C SER A 64 9.79 10.65 -2.17
N ASN A 65 8.91 9.65 -2.17
CA ASN A 65 7.54 9.70 -1.68
C ASN A 65 7.28 8.67 -0.57
N ALA A 66 8.36 8.15 0.03
CA ALA A 66 8.31 7.15 1.11
C ALA A 66 7.37 7.57 2.25
N THR A 67 7.38 8.85 2.62
CA THR A 67 6.54 9.39 3.68
C THR A 67 5.05 9.34 3.34
N ALA A 68 4.69 9.60 2.08
CA ALA A 68 3.31 9.49 1.62
C ALA A 68 2.83 8.03 1.61
N ILE A 69 3.71 7.10 1.21
CA ILE A 69 3.41 5.66 1.23
C ILE A 69 3.26 5.15 2.68
N ALA A 70 4.01 5.70 3.62
CA ALA A 70 3.94 5.29 5.02
C ALA A 70 2.66 5.74 5.74
N THR A 71 2.03 6.86 5.34
CA THR A 71 0.79 7.37 5.96
C THR A 71 -0.48 6.72 5.43
N VAL A 72 -0.38 6.09 4.26
CA VAL A 72 -1.47 5.44 3.53
C VAL A 72 -2.26 4.39 4.33
N PRO A 73 -1.62 3.43 5.02
CA PRO A 73 -2.35 2.46 5.83
C PRO A 73 -3.21 3.17 6.88
N GLY A 74 -2.64 4.20 7.52
CA GLY A 74 -3.34 5.02 8.50
C GLY A 74 -4.54 5.76 7.93
N PHE A 75 -4.42 6.33 6.72
CA PHE A 75 -5.55 7.00 6.05
C PHE A 75 -6.71 6.05 5.73
N CYS A 76 -6.40 4.81 5.37
CA CYS A 76 -7.40 3.80 5.04
C CYS A 76 -7.92 3.04 6.26
N GLY A 77 -7.48 3.39 7.49
CA GLY A 77 -7.86 2.68 8.72
C GLY A 77 -7.32 1.25 8.81
N VAL A 78 -6.26 0.95 8.07
CA VAL A 78 -5.61 -0.36 7.99
C VAL A 78 -4.31 -0.35 8.81
N ALA A 79 -4.14 -1.37 9.66
CA ALA A 79 -2.92 -1.57 10.43
C ALA A 79 -2.25 -2.90 10.01
N LEU A 80 -1.13 -2.78 9.30
CA LEU A 80 -0.30 -3.89 8.78
C LEU A 80 0.88 -4.19 9.72
#